data_AF-A0A9X2JI62-F1
#
_entry.id   AF-A0A9X2JI62-F1
#
_cell.length_a   1.000
_cell.length_b   1.000
_cell.length_c   1.000
_cell.angle_alpha   90.00
_cell.angle_beta   90.00
_cell.angle_gamma   90.00
#
_symmetry.space_group_name_H-M   'P 1'
#
loop_
_entity.id
_entity.type
_entity.pdbx_description
1 polymer ?
#
loop_
_entity_poly.entity_id
_entity_poly.type
_entity_poly.pdbx_seq_one_letter_code
_entity_poly.pdbx_strand_id
1 'polypeptide(L)'
;MAGHQITLDDFLADRQGRTFADVANDPEQPFEEVLAFFSDPDRQRRMEESEIHHDRAPLAGVVRELEAQPTIHQFLSNIHARRSQRLRQAIGVVVRIVMEHRGWQKTGKKGSLGVRANRSPAMPAYNTGGLALWFVRAERYTQPNGMPYRSVVDRQAEIPSQPSKKRTSKAGR
;
A
#
# COMPACT_ATOMS: atom_id res chain seq x y z
N MET A 1 -12.59 4.07 -18.80
CA MET A 1 -11.17 3.71 -19.00
C MET A 1 -11.03 2.21 -18.88
N ALA A 2 -10.36 1.55 -19.83
CA ALA A 2 -10.08 0.12 -19.73
C ALA A 2 -9.14 -0.17 -18.54
N GLY A 3 -9.23 -1.36 -17.94
CA GLY A 3 -8.24 -1.81 -16.97
C GLY A 3 -6.89 -2.05 -17.64
N HIS A 4 -5.79 -1.93 -16.88
CA HIS A 4 -4.46 -2.33 -17.33
C HIS A 4 -4.21 -3.78 -16.94
N GLN A 5 -4.12 -4.68 -17.91
CA GLN A 5 -3.69 -6.04 -17.63
C GLN A 5 -2.17 -6.04 -17.48
N ILE A 6 -1.67 -6.18 -16.25
CA ILE A 6 -0.23 -6.24 -15.99
C ILE A 6 0.25 -7.68 -16.12
N THR A 7 1.29 -7.88 -16.94
CA THR A 7 1.91 -9.19 -17.15
C THR A 7 3.25 -9.32 -16.44
N LEU A 8 3.77 -10.54 -16.38
CA LEU A 8 5.12 -10.81 -15.88
C LEU A 8 6.17 -10.06 -16.72
N ASP A 9 5.98 -10.05 -18.04
CA ASP A 9 6.87 -9.38 -18.98
C ASP A 9 6.85 -7.86 -18.77
N ASP A 10 5.69 -7.24 -18.53
CA ASP A 10 5.61 -5.82 -18.19
C ASP A 10 6.38 -5.50 -16.91
N PHE A 11 6.23 -6.35 -15.89
CA PHE A 11 6.94 -6.20 -14.62
C PHE A 11 8.46 -6.35 -14.80
N LEU A 12 8.92 -7.32 -15.59
CA LEU A 12 10.35 -7.53 -15.86
C LEU A 12 10.91 -6.54 -16.89
N ALA A 13 10.09 -5.89 -17.71
CA ALA A 13 10.50 -4.79 -18.56
C ALA A 13 10.73 -3.51 -17.74
N ASP A 14 10.04 -3.34 -16.61
CA ASP A 14 10.20 -2.19 -15.73
C ASP A 14 11.55 -2.18 -14.99
N ARG A 15 12.20 -1.00 -14.91
CA ARG A 15 13.52 -0.84 -14.26
C ARG A 15 13.52 -1.28 -12.79
N GLN A 16 12.47 -0.98 -12.03
CA GLN A 16 12.39 -1.39 -10.62
C GLN A 16 11.91 -2.83 -10.50
N GLY A 17 11.00 -3.28 -11.34
CA GLY A 17 10.50 -4.64 -11.36
C GLY A 17 11.62 -5.66 -11.59
N ARG A 18 12.57 -5.38 -12.49
CA ARG A 18 13.79 -6.18 -12.68
C ARG A 18 14.59 -6.45 -11.41
N THR A 19 14.56 -5.54 -10.43
CA THR A 19 15.29 -5.71 -9.16
C THR A 19 14.64 -6.76 -8.24
N PHE A 20 13.43 -7.20 -8.59
CA PHE A 20 12.65 -8.25 -7.93
C PHE A 20 12.45 -9.46 -8.85
N ALA A 21 13.35 -9.70 -9.81
CA ALA A 21 13.31 -10.89 -10.66
C ALA A 21 13.37 -12.21 -9.86
N ASP A 22 13.97 -12.21 -8.67
CA ASP A 22 13.97 -13.34 -7.74
C ASP A 22 12.61 -13.58 -7.08
N VAL A 23 11.72 -12.58 -7.04
CA VAL A 23 10.31 -12.76 -6.65
C VAL A 23 9.52 -13.27 -7.85
N ALA A 24 9.73 -12.65 -9.01
CA ALA A 24 9.00 -12.92 -10.23
C ALA A 24 9.26 -14.31 -10.82
N ASN A 25 10.48 -14.84 -10.68
CA ASN A 25 10.89 -16.13 -11.23
C ASN A 25 10.88 -17.27 -10.21
N ASP A 26 10.47 -17.03 -8.96
CA ASP A 26 10.40 -18.06 -7.92
C ASP A 26 9.01 -18.70 -7.92
N PRO A 27 8.87 -19.99 -8.34
CA PRO A 27 7.57 -20.65 -8.47
C PRO A 27 6.89 -20.90 -7.11
N GLU A 28 7.61 -20.76 -6.00
CA GLU A 28 7.00 -20.84 -4.67
C GLU A 28 6.39 -19.52 -4.20
N GLN A 29 6.61 -18.40 -4.92
CA GLN A 29 6.01 -17.12 -4.59
C GLN A 29 4.68 -16.94 -5.33
N PRO A 30 3.65 -16.40 -4.64
CA PRO A 30 2.33 -16.20 -5.25
C PRO A 30 2.31 -14.94 -6.13
N PHE A 31 3.32 -14.76 -6.98
CA PHE A 31 3.50 -13.52 -7.73
C PHE A 31 2.55 -13.45 -8.93
N GLU A 32 2.23 -14.57 -9.56
CA GLU A 32 1.21 -14.63 -10.60
C GLU A 32 -0.16 -14.23 -10.06
N GLU A 33 -0.53 -14.68 -8.86
CA GLU A 33 -1.78 -14.27 -8.21
C GLU A 33 -1.79 -12.79 -7.86
N VAL A 34 -0.64 -12.21 -7.49
CA VAL A 34 -0.50 -10.76 -7.32
C VAL A 34 -0.76 -10.03 -8.64
N LEU A 35 -0.15 -10.45 -9.75
CA LEU A 35 -0.36 -9.82 -11.06
C LEU A 35 -1.82 -9.95 -11.52
N ALA A 36 -2.42 -11.12 -11.35
CA ALA A 36 -3.82 -11.37 -11.65
C ALA A 36 -4.74 -10.49 -10.79
N PHE A 37 -4.46 -10.38 -9.49
CA PHE A 37 -5.20 -9.53 -8.57
C PHE A 37 -5.20 -8.07 -9.02
N PHE A 38 -4.04 -7.53 -9.36
CA PHE A 38 -3.90 -6.12 -9.77
C PHE A 38 -4.32 -5.84 -11.22
N SER A 39 -4.53 -6.86 -12.05
CA SER A 39 -5.05 -6.72 -13.42
C SER A 39 -6.55 -6.47 -13.49
N ASP A 40 -7.28 -6.64 -12.38
CA ASP A 40 -8.73 -6.46 -12.31
C ASP A 40 -9.13 -4.97 -12.43
N PRO A 41 -9.93 -4.58 -13.44
CA PRO A 41 -10.29 -3.18 -13.67
C PRO A 41 -11.03 -2.51 -12.51
N ASP A 42 -11.85 -3.25 -11.77
CA ASP A 42 -12.63 -2.70 -10.66
C ASP A 42 -11.76 -2.49 -9.43
N ARG A 43 -10.78 -3.37 -9.18
CA ARG A 43 -9.75 -3.14 -8.16
C ARG A 43 -8.89 -1.92 -8.49
N GLN A 44 -8.49 -1.76 -9.75
CA GLN A 44 -7.76 -0.56 -10.18
C GLN A 44 -8.57 0.72 -9.97
N ARG A 45 -9.87 0.69 -10.25
CA ARG A 45 -10.76 1.82 -9.97
C ARG A 45 -10.81 2.14 -8.48
N ARG A 46 -10.98 1.13 -7.62
CA ARG A 46 -10.96 1.33 -6.15
C ARG A 46 -9.62 1.86 -5.64
N MET A 47 -8.51 1.52 -6.29
CA MET A 47 -7.20 2.08 -5.98
C MET A 47 -7.17 3.59 -6.25
N GLU A 48 -7.69 4.06 -7.39
CA GLU A 48 -7.81 5.49 -7.70
C GLU A 48 -8.77 6.20 -6.75
N GLU A 49 -9.94 5.61 -6.50
CA GLU A 49 -10.95 6.15 -5.59
C GLU A 49 -10.40 6.33 -4.17
N SER A 50 -9.45 5.47 -3.74
CA SER A 50 -8.79 5.61 -2.45
C SER A 50 -8.01 6.93 -2.33
N GLU A 51 -7.33 7.34 -3.39
CA GLU A 51 -6.61 8.63 -3.43
C GLU A 51 -7.59 9.79 -3.52
N ILE A 52 -8.60 9.67 -4.39
CA ILE A 52 -9.56 10.76 -4.65
C ILE A 52 -10.47 11.01 -3.45
N HIS A 53 -11.19 9.98 -2.98
CA HIS A 53 -12.30 10.15 -2.05
C HIS A 53 -11.93 9.88 -0.59
N HIS A 54 -10.85 9.16 -0.35
CA HIS A 54 -10.46 8.77 1.01
C HIS A 54 -9.16 9.41 1.48
N ASP A 55 -8.45 10.14 0.60
CA ASP A 55 -7.13 10.71 0.89
C ASP A 55 -6.16 9.64 1.44
N ARG A 56 -6.21 8.45 0.85
CA ARG A 56 -5.38 7.30 1.22
C ARG A 56 -4.60 6.78 0.02
N ALA A 57 -3.47 6.13 0.30
CA ALA A 57 -2.64 5.50 -0.72
C ALA A 57 -3.45 4.47 -1.53
N PRO A 58 -3.15 4.23 -2.82
CA PRO A 58 -4.00 3.41 -3.69
C PRO A 58 -4.18 1.99 -3.16
N LEU A 59 -3.12 1.42 -2.58
CA LEU A 59 -3.17 0.09 -1.97
C LEU A 59 -4.26 -0.01 -0.88
N ALA A 60 -4.57 1.09 -0.17
CA ALA A 60 -5.63 1.09 0.85
C ALA A 60 -7.00 0.72 0.29
N GLY A 61 -7.28 1.00 -0.98
CA GLY A 61 -8.55 0.65 -1.64
C GLY A 61 -8.75 -0.85 -1.84
N VAL A 62 -7.69 -1.65 -1.77
CA VAL A 62 -7.72 -3.09 -2.12
C VAL A 62 -6.99 -3.99 -1.13
N VAL A 63 -6.25 -3.44 -0.15
CA VAL A 63 -5.34 -4.21 0.72
C VAL A 63 -6.06 -5.30 1.53
N ARG A 64 -7.31 -5.07 1.95
CA ARG A 64 -8.09 -6.07 2.69
C ARG A 64 -8.45 -7.27 1.80
N GLU A 65 -8.80 -7.02 0.55
CA GLU A 65 -9.07 -8.08 -0.43
C GLU A 65 -7.78 -8.82 -0.80
N LEU A 66 -6.66 -8.09 -0.93
CA LEU A 66 -5.34 -8.67 -1.21
C LEU A 66 -4.89 -9.62 -0.09
N GLU A 67 -4.98 -9.18 1.17
CA GLU A 67 -4.60 -9.98 2.34
C GLU A 67 -5.57 -11.14 2.62
N ALA A 68 -6.76 -11.14 2.00
CA ALA A 68 -7.72 -12.22 2.07
C ALA A 68 -7.52 -13.31 0.99
N GLN A 69 -6.68 -13.06 -0.02
CA GLN A 69 -6.32 -14.09 -1.01
C GLN A 69 -5.57 -15.22 -0.29
N PRO A 70 -6.05 -16.49 -0.36
CA PRO A 70 -5.50 -17.57 0.46
C PRO A 70 -3.99 -17.77 0.30
N THR A 71 -3.50 -17.78 -0.95
CA THR A 71 -2.08 -18.00 -1.27
C THR A 71 -1.19 -16.86 -0.74
N ILE A 72 -1.62 -15.62 -0.95
CA ILE A 72 -0.92 -14.41 -0.47
C ILE A 72 -0.96 -14.36 1.06
N HIS A 73 -2.11 -14.63 1.67
CA HIS A 73 -2.28 -14.67 3.12
C HIS A 73 -1.32 -15.68 3.75
N GLN A 74 -1.34 -16.93 3.25
CA GLN A 74 -0.49 -17.99 3.75
C GLN A 74 0.99 -17.63 3.63
N PHE A 75 1.41 -17.10 2.47
CA PHE A 75 2.79 -16.72 2.23
C PHE A 75 3.26 -15.57 3.16
N LEU A 76 2.42 -14.56 3.36
CA LEU A 76 2.76 -13.42 4.23
C LEU A 76 2.73 -13.77 5.72
N SER A 77 1.92 -14.76 6.12
CA SER A 77 1.83 -15.26 7.49
C SER A 77 3.00 -16.16 7.89
N ASN A 78 3.74 -16.73 6.93
CA ASN A 78 4.93 -17.54 7.21
C ASN A 78 6.12 -16.68 7.69
N ILE A 79 6.93 -17.22 8.61
CA ILE A 79 8.05 -16.51 9.28
C ILE A 79 9.30 -16.39 8.37
N HIS A 80 9.15 -16.36 7.04
CA HIS A 80 10.25 -16.04 6.13
C HIS A 80 10.36 -14.53 5.94
N ALA A 81 10.76 -13.82 7.00
CA ALA A 81 10.74 -12.35 7.05
C ALA A 81 11.34 -11.66 5.81
N ARG A 82 12.44 -12.20 5.26
CA ARG A 82 13.08 -11.69 4.04
C ARG A 82 12.24 -11.93 2.79
N ARG A 83 11.74 -13.14 2.55
CA ARG A 83 10.92 -13.48 1.36
C ARG A 83 9.62 -12.67 1.37
N SER A 84 8.91 -12.66 2.50
CA SER A 84 7.67 -11.87 2.65
C SER A 84 7.94 -10.37 2.51
N GLN A 85 9.10 -9.87 2.95
CA GLN A 85 9.47 -8.47 2.70
C GLN A 85 9.69 -8.16 1.22
N ARG A 86 10.38 -9.05 0.49
CA ARG A 86 10.63 -8.86 -0.94
C ARG A 86 9.32 -8.89 -1.74
N LEU A 87 8.42 -9.83 -1.44
CA LEU A 87 7.08 -9.87 -2.05
C LEU A 87 6.31 -8.56 -1.79
N ARG A 88 6.28 -8.06 -0.55
CA ARG A 88 5.61 -6.78 -0.23
C ARG A 88 6.20 -5.60 -1.01
N GLN A 89 7.50 -5.59 -1.24
CA GLN A 89 8.16 -4.56 -2.04
C GLN A 89 7.80 -4.68 -3.52
N ALA A 90 7.80 -5.90 -4.07
CA ALA A 90 7.37 -6.18 -5.44
C ALA A 90 5.91 -5.76 -5.68
N ILE A 91 5.01 -6.03 -4.73
CA ILE A 91 3.61 -5.53 -4.75
C ILE A 91 3.57 -4.01 -4.82
N GLY A 92 4.44 -3.31 -4.08
CA GLY A 92 4.56 -1.85 -4.18
C GLY A 92 4.98 -1.38 -5.58
N VAL A 93 5.82 -2.14 -6.28
CA VAL A 93 6.22 -1.86 -7.66
C VAL A 93 5.07 -2.15 -8.63
N VAL A 94 4.33 -3.25 -8.45
CA VAL A 94 3.11 -3.55 -9.26
C VAL A 94 2.10 -2.42 -9.14
N VAL A 95 1.79 -1.97 -7.91
CA VAL A 95 0.91 -0.82 -7.67
C VAL A 95 1.40 0.41 -8.42
N ARG A 96 2.71 0.68 -8.40
CA ARG A 96 3.27 1.81 -9.16
C ARG A 96 3.05 1.68 -10.65
N ILE A 97 3.39 0.54 -11.24
CA ILE A 97 3.23 0.30 -12.68
C ILE A 97 1.78 0.52 -13.10
N VAL A 98 0.84 -0.06 -12.35
CA VAL A 98 -0.61 0.11 -12.57
C VAL A 98 -1.02 1.58 -12.49
N MET A 99 -0.63 2.29 -11.42
CA MET A 99 -1.02 3.69 -11.23
C MET A 99 -0.42 4.60 -12.31
N GLU A 100 0.86 4.42 -12.64
CA GLU A 100 1.54 5.21 -13.69
C GLU A 100 0.94 4.95 -15.07
N HIS A 101 0.61 3.69 -15.40
CA HIS A 101 -0.10 3.36 -16.64
C HIS A 101 -1.48 4.03 -16.70
N ARG A 102 -2.13 4.22 -15.55
CA ARG A 102 -3.41 4.94 -15.43
C ARG A 102 -3.26 6.46 -15.37
N GLY A 103 -2.07 6.97 -15.66
CA GLY A 103 -1.78 8.40 -15.76
C GLY A 103 -1.49 9.09 -14.43
N TRP A 104 -1.31 8.34 -13.34
CA TRP A 104 -1.00 8.90 -12.03
C TRP A 104 0.50 9.08 -11.81
N GLN A 105 0.87 10.03 -10.96
CA GLN A 105 2.26 10.32 -10.63
C GLN A 105 2.52 10.13 -9.14
N LYS A 106 3.67 9.54 -8.80
CA LYS A 106 4.10 9.42 -7.41
C LYS A 106 4.35 10.80 -6.81
N THR A 107 3.99 10.96 -5.54
CA THR A 107 4.27 12.17 -4.77
C THR A 107 5.61 12.11 -4.03
N GLY A 108 6.23 10.93 -3.91
CA GLY A 108 7.40 10.69 -3.06
C GLY A 108 7.05 10.53 -1.57
N LYS A 109 5.77 10.63 -1.21
CA LYS A 109 5.26 10.53 0.16
C LYS A 109 4.57 9.18 0.36
N LYS A 110 4.62 8.67 1.60
CA LYS A 110 3.95 7.42 1.97
C LYS A 110 2.81 7.63 2.97
N GLY A 111 1.63 7.10 2.68
CA GLY A 111 0.47 7.06 3.58
C GLY A 111 0.51 5.84 4.51
N SER A 112 0.02 5.99 5.75
CA SER A 112 -0.12 4.85 6.67
C SER A 112 -1.29 3.98 6.28
N LEU A 113 -1.13 2.66 6.42
CA LEU A 113 -2.21 1.68 6.21
C LEU A 113 -2.72 1.09 7.53
N GLY A 114 -2.09 1.43 8.65
CA GLY A 114 -2.54 1.02 9.98
C GLY A 114 -1.75 1.65 11.11
N VAL A 115 -1.97 1.14 12.31
CA VAL A 115 -1.21 1.46 13.53
C VAL A 115 -0.08 0.45 13.64
N ARG A 116 1.16 0.93 13.65
CA ARG A 116 2.35 0.07 13.72
C ARG A 116 2.36 -0.73 15.02
N ALA A 117 2.64 -2.02 14.90
CA ALA A 117 2.96 -2.86 16.05
C ALA A 117 4.27 -2.44 16.71
N ASN A 118 4.42 -2.77 18.00
CA ASN A 118 5.72 -2.68 18.66
C ASN A 118 6.72 -3.61 17.95
N ARG A 119 7.94 -3.12 17.74
CA ARG A 119 8.96 -3.85 17.00
C ARG A 119 9.45 -5.03 17.84
N SER A 120 9.46 -6.22 17.23
CA SER A 120 10.09 -7.42 17.78
C SER A 120 11.14 -7.94 16.77
N PRO A 121 12.33 -8.37 17.21
CA PRO A 121 13.36 -8.92 16.31
C PRO A 121 12.90 -10.18 15.56
N ALA A 122 11.98 -10.96 16.14
CA ALA A 122 11.54 -12.25 15.60
C ALA A 122 10.40 -12.14 14.57
N MET A 123 9.80 -10.95 14.41
CA MET A 123 8.62 -10.76 13.56
C MET A 123 8.87 -9.72 12.48
N PRO A 124 8.36 -9.91 11.25
CA PRO A 124 8.35 -8.85 10.26
C PRO A 124 7.54 -7.65 10.76
N ALA A 125 7.79 -6.45 10.23
CA ALA A 125 6.99 -5.29 10.57
C ALA A 125 5.52 -5.49 10.13
N TYR A 126 4.59 -5.29 11.06
CA TYR A 126 3.16 -5.44 10.86
C TYR A 126 2.39 -4.34 11.60
N ASN A 127 1.09 -4.23 11.35
CA ASN A 127 0.19 -3.32 12.07
C ASN A 127 -0.68 -4.09 13.08
N THR A 128 -1.01 -3.48 14.22
CA THR A 128 -1.94 -4.06 15.22
C THR A 128 -3.39 -3.62 15.01
N GLY A 129 -3.64 -2.70 14.08
CA GLY A 129 -4.97 -2.21 13.74
C GLY A 129 -4.95 -1.31 12.52
N GLY A 130 -6.12 -0.99 11.97
CA GLY A 130 -6.27 -0.21 10.75
C GLY A 130 -6.70 -1.07 9.55
N LEU A 131 -6.23 -0.73 8.35
CA LEU A 131 -6.69 -1.37 7.11
C LEU A 131 -5.94 -2.65 6.75
N ALA A 132 -4.64 -2.70 7.03
CA ALA A 132 -3.76 -3.79 6.58
C ALA A 132 -3.00 -4.36 7.77
N LEU A 133 -2.74 -5.66 7.77
CA LEU A 133 -1.87 -6.33 8.74
C LEU A 133 -0.40 -6.25 8.32
N TRP A 134 -0.09 -6.61 7.08
CA TRP A 134 1.27 -6.83 6.59
C TRP A 134 1.88 -5.62 5.88
N PHE A 135 1.04 -4.73 5.35
CA PHE A 135 1.49 -3.52 4.68
C PHE A 135 1.41 -2.32 5.62
N VAL A 136 2.56 -1.77 6.01
CA VAL A 136 2.60 -0.70 7.00
C VAL A 136 2.33 0.68 6.39
N ARG A 137 2.94 0.96 5.23
CA ARG A 137 2.75 2.21 4.47
C ARG A 137 2.79 1.92 2.98
N ALA A 138 2.12 2.75 2.19
CA ALA A 138 2.16 2.70 0.73
C ALA A 138 2.39 4.09 0.13
N GLU A 139 2.91 4.12 -1.09
CA GLU A 139 3.18 5.35 -1.85
C GLU A 139 1.88 6.11 -2.14
N ARG A 140 1.94 7.44 -2.09
CA ARG A 140 0.84 8.35 -2.43
C ARG A 140 1.00 8.87 -3.86
N TYR A 141 -0.12 9.07 -4.55
CA TYR A 141 -0.17 9.49 -5.95
C TYR A 141 -1.02 10.74 -6.14
N THR A 142 -0.76 11.46 -7.23
CA THR A 142 -1.54 12.62 -7.67
C THR A 142 -1.85 12.49 -9.16
N GLN A 143 -2.95 13.12 -9.58
CA GLN A 143 -3.24 13.31 -11.00
C GLN A 143 -2.39 14.45 -11.58
N PRO A 144 -1.97 14.39 -12.85
CA PRO A 144 -1.23 15.46 -13.52
C PRO A 144 -2.00 16.79 -13.56
N ASN A 145 -3.33 16.71 -13.66
CA ASN A 145 -4.22 17.88 -13.72
C ASN A 145 -4.65 18.38 -12.34
N GLY A 146 -4.01 17.88 -11.26
CA GLY A 146 -4.37 18.17 -9.88
C GLY A 146 -5.46 17.25 -9.33
N MET A 147 -5.58 17.24 -8.00
CA MET A 147 -6.58 16.44 -7.29
C MET A 147 -7.93 17.17 -7.26
N PRO A 148 -9.07 16.47 -7.45
CA PRO A 148 -10.39 17.10 -7.45
C PRO A 148 -10.83 17.61 -6.07
N TYR A 149 -10.26 17.07 -5.00
CA TYR A 149 -10.53 17.47 -3.63
C TYR A 149 -9.22 17.81 -2.90
N ARG A 150 -9.30 18.77 -1.97
CA ARG A 150 -8.19 19.10 -1.07
C ARG A 150 -7.95 17.96 -0.08
N SER A 151 -6.70 17.75 0.30
CA SER A 151 -6.37 16.69 1.27
C SER A 151 -7.04 16.96 2.63
N VAL A 152 -7.27 15.90 3.40
CA VAL A 152 -7.81 16.00 4.76
C VAL A 152 -6.84 16.79 5.64
N VAL A 153 -5.53 16.64 5.43
CA VAL A 153 -4.49 17.39 6.14
C VAL A 153 -4.61 18.89 5.88
N ASP A 154 -4.78 19.30 4.62
CA ASP A 154 -4.91 20.72 4.28
C ASP A 154 -6.16 21.34 4.90
N ARG A 155 -7.28 20.60 4.92
CA ARG A 155 -8.52 21.05 5.57
C ARG A 155 -8.41 21.07 7.10
N GLN A 156 -7.68 20.12 7.68
CA GLN A 156 -7.48 20.06 9.14
C GLN A 156 -6.71 21.28 9.64
N ALA A 157 -5.74 21.79 8.87
CA ALA A 157 -4.95 22.96 9.23
C ALA A 157 -5.78 24.25 9.39
N GLU A 158 -7.00 24.28 8.83
CA GLU A 158 -7.92 25.42 8.91
C GLU A 158 -8.81 25.37 10.15
N ILE A 159 -8.89 24.21 10.82
CA ILE A 159 -9.66 24.07 12.06
C ILE A 159 -8.87 24.78 13.16
N PRO A 160 -9.42 25.84 13.78
CA PRO A 160 -8.74 26.51 14.88
C PRO A 160 -8.41 25.49 15.97
N SER A 161 -7.13 25.36 16.32
CA SER A 161 -6.72 24.43 17.37
C SER A 161 -7.40 24.84 18.68
N GLN A 162 -8.28 23.99 19.23
CA GLN A 162 -8.73 24.19 20.60
C GLN A 162 -7.49 24.12 21.52
N PRO A 163 -7.33 25.03 22.47
CA PRO A 163 -6.22 24.97 23.41
C PRO A 163 -6.28 23.63 24.14
N SER A 164 -5.23 22.83 23.97
CA SER A 164 -5.12 21.52 24.62
C SER A 164 -5.25 21.71 26.13
N LYS A 165 -6.28 21.14 26.76
CA LYS A 165 -6.36 21.05 28.22
C LYS A 165 -5.10 20.30 28.68
N LYS A 166 -4.17 21.01 29.33
CA LYS A 166 -2.99 20.42 29.96
C LYS A 166 -3.48 19.26 30.84
N ARG A 167 -3.11 18.01 30.49
CA ARG A 167 -3.27 16.87 31.40
C ARG A 167 -2.43 17.19 32.62
N THR A 168 -3.09 17.52 33.72
CA THR A 168 -2.47 17.55 35.04
C THR A 168 -2.02 16.13 35.35
N SER A 169 -0.73 15.87 35.22
CA SER A 169 -0.12 14.66 35.74
C SER A 169 -0.28 14.69 37.26
N LYS A 170 -1.22 13.91 37.77
CA LYS A 170 -1.37 13.63 39.19
C LYS A 170 -0.12 12.87 39.64
N ALA A 171 0.80 13.54 40.32
CA ALA A 171 1.91 12.91 41.00
C ALA A 171 1.33 12.02 42.12
N GLY A 172 1.56 10.72 42.00
CA GLY A 172 1.14 9.71 42.96
C GLY A 172 2.35 9.19 43.73
N ARG A 173 2.33 9.45 45.04
CA ARG A 173 2.93 8.75 46.19
C ARG A 173 4.32 8.16 46.07
#